data_AF-A0AB73IAN8-F1
#
_entry.id   AF-A0AB73IAN8-F1
#
_cell.length_a   1.000
_cell.length_b   1.000
_cell.length_c   1.000
_cell.angle_alpha   90.00
_cell.angle_beta   90.00
_cell.angle_gamma   90.00
#
_symmetry.space_group_name_H-M   'P 1'
#
loop_
_entity.id
_entity.type
_entity.pdbx_description
1 polymer ?
#
loop_
_entity_poly.entity_id
_entity_poly.type
_entity_poly.pdbx_seq_one_letter_code
_entity_poly.pdbx_strand_id
1 'polypeptide(L)'
;MFHRSAGTRMPVVDAAWHEWLRTNAARGCTIDSMIEAMTQAGFAAEAAGEAVRAAFGPSTASETSAPTAAASAAGGTEAALPQKTPHTYRYDDAPVAHGNTIHAHDRDVQVLARCERPQVIVFANVLSAQECSEMIERSRHRLKRSTTVNPATGQEDVIRNRTSEGIWYQRGEDPLIERLEQRIASLMNWPVENGEGLQVLHYGPTGEYRPHYDYFPPDQPGSAVHTARGGQRVATLVIYLNDVPEGGETIFPEAGLSVAANRGGAVYFRYMNGQRQLDPLTLHGGAPVLVGEKWIMTKWVRERA
;
A
#
# COMPACT_ATOMS: atom_id res chain seq x y z
N MET A 1 26.65 -45.41 10.42
CA MET A 1 27.28 -44.63 9.32
C MET A 1 26.33 -44.69 8.14
N PHE A 2 25.66 -43.64 7.66
CA PHE A 2 25.91 -42.21 7.69
C PHE A 2 24.58 -41.44 7.71
N HIS A 3 24.48 -40.42 8.56
CA HIS A 3 23.53 -39.31 8.39
C HIS A 3 23.90 -38.54 7.12
N ARG A 4 22.93 -38.27 6.24
CA ARG A 4 23.05 -37.23 5.20
C ARG A 4 22.44 -35.95 5.75
N SER A 5 23.32 -35.03 6.13
CA SER A 5 23.01 -33.62 6.38
C SER A 5 22.50 -32.99 5.08
N ALA A 6 21.27 -32.47 5.10
CA ALA A 6 20.80 -31.56 4.07
C ALA A 6 21.52 -30.23 4.29
N GLY A 7 22.45 -29.90 3.40
CA GLY A 7 23.19 -28.64 3.46
C GLY A 7 22.23 -27.47 3.26
N THR A 8 21.83 -26.84 4.36
CA THR A 8 21.19 -25.52 4.34
C THR A 8 22.19 -24.55 3.73
N ARG A 9 21.93 -24.10 2.50
CA ARG A 9 22.77 -23.12 1.83
C ARG A 9 22.70 -21.83 2.65
N MET A 10 23.79 -21.46 3.32
CA MET A 10 23.81 -20.25 4.13
C MET A 10 23.45 -19.05 3.25
N PRO A 11 22.47 -18.22 3.66
CA PRO A 11 22.07 -17.08 2.87
C PRO A 11 23.24 -16.09 2.77
N VAL A 12 23.45 -15.56 1.56
CA VAL A 12 24.48 -14.57 1.26
C VAL A 12 23.81 -13.22 1.16
N VAL A 13 24.46 -12.18 1.71
CA VAL A 13 24.01 -10.79 1.56
C VAL A 13 24.26 -10.38 0.12
N ASP A 14 23.27 -10.61 -0.74
CA ASP A 14 23.31 -10.26 -2.16
C ASP A 14 22.84 -8.82 -2.39
N ALA A 15 22.78 -8.40 -3.66
CA ALA A 15 22.35 -7.05 -4.01
C ALA A 15 20.97 -6.68 -3.47
N ALA A 16 20.07 -7.66 -3.30
CA ALA A 16 18.74 -7.41 -2.76
C ALA A 16 18.79 -7.15 -1.24
N TRP A 17 19.64 -7.86 -0.50
CA TRP A 17 19.87 -7.57 0.91
C TRP A 17 20.61 -6.26 1.14
N HIS A 18 21.56 -5.90 0.29
CA HIS A 18 22.20 -4.59 0.36
C HIS A 18 21.22 -3.44 0.10
N GLU A 19 20.30 -3.59 -0.85
CA GLU A 19 19.23 -2.63 -1.09
C GLU A 19 18.26 -2.54 0.10
N TRP A 20 17.88 -3.69 0.65
CA TRP A 20 17.01 -3.78 1.82
C TRP A 20 17.64 -3.09 3.04
N LEU A 21 18.93 -3.34 3.30
CA LEU A 21 19.66 -2.73 4.41
C LEU A 21 19.72 -1.21 4.28
N ARG A 22 20.11 -0.70 3.11
CA ARG A 22 20.21 0.75 2.87
C ARG A 22 18.86 1.45 2.98
N THR A 23 17.80 0.81 2.46
CA THR A 23 16.44 1.37 2.48
C THR A 23 15.86 1.41 3.90
N ASN A 24 16.05 0.37 4.70
CA ASN A 24 15.55 0.35 6.08
C ASN A 24 16.38 1.26 7.00
N ALA A 25 17.69 1.40 6.76
CA ALA A 25 18.50 2.41 7.43
C ALA A 25 18.01 3.84 7.14
N ALA A 26 17.69 4.15 5.87
CA ALA A 26 17.13 5.44 5.48
C ALA A 26 15.73 5.72 6.07
N ARG A 27 14.97 4.67 6.41
CA ARG A 27 13.64 4.75 7.07
C ARG A 27 13.73 4.90 8.59
N GLY A 28 14.93 4.89 9.17
CA GLY A 28 15.13 5.00 10.62
C GLY A 28 14.84 3.72 11.40
N CYS A 29 14.80 2.55 10.75
CA CYS A 29 14.70 1.28 11.46
C CYS A 29 15.91 1.11 12.39
N THR A 30 15.71 0.53 13.58
CA THR A 30 16.81 0.33 14.53
C THR A 30 17.73 -0.79 14.06
N ILE A 31 19.01 -0.70 14.41
CA ILE A 31 20.00 -1.75 14.12
C ILE A 31 19.49 -3.12 14.60
N ASP A 32 18.95 -3.18 15.82
CA ASP A 32 18.45 -4.43 16.42
C ASP A 32 17.29 -5.03 15.61
N SER A 33 16.34 -4.20 15.15
CA SER A 33 15.21 -4.69 14.32
C SER A 33 15.67 -5.27 12.98
N MET A 34 16.74 -4.71 12.41
CA MET A 34 17.27 -5.16 11.14
C MET A 34 18.12 -6.43 11.28
N ILE A 35 18.86 -6.57 12.39
CA ILE A 35 19.60 -7.80 12.73
C ILE A 35 18.61 -8.95 12.97
N GLU A 36 17.51 -8.68 13.68
CA GLU A 36 16.48 -9.67 13.95
C GLU A 36 15.84 -10.17 12.64
N ALA A 37 15.45 -9.27 11.74
CA ALA A 37 14.87 -9.63 10.44
C ALA A 37 15.83 -10.46 9.56
N MET A 38 17.13 -10.12 9.54
CA MET A 38 18.13 -10.94 8.84
C MET A 38 18.32 -12.31 9.52
N THR A 39 18.32 -12.36 10.84
CA THR A 39 18.45 -13.63 11.57
C THR A 39 17.25 -14.55 11.31
N GLN A 40 16.04 -14.00 11.28
CA GLN A 40 14.82 -14.73 10.90
C GLN A 40 14.85 -15.20 9.43
N ALA A 41 15.53 -14.47 8.54
CA ALA A 41 15.78 -14.89 7.16
C ALA A 41 16.89 -15.97 7.03
N GLY A 42 17.44 -16.45 8.15
CA GLY A 42 18.40 -17.55 8.21
C GLY A 42 19.87 -17.12 8.21
N PHE A 43 20.17 -15.83 8.36
CA PHE A 43 21.54 -15.38 8.57
C PHE A 43 22.00 -15.70 10.00
N ALA A 44 23.28 -16.01 10.16
CA ALA A 44 23.88 -16.05 11.50
C ALA A 44 23.85 -14.65 12.11
N ALA A 45 23.57 -14.55 13.41
CA ALA A 45 23.41 -13.27 14.11
C ALA A 45 24.65 -12.35 13.96
N GLU A 46 25.86 -12.91 13.95
CA GLU A 46 27.09 -12.14 13.71
C GLU A 46 27.14 -11.56 12.28
N ALA A 47 26.83 -12.37 11.26
CA ALA A 47 26.83 -11.93 9.87
C ALA A 47 25.74 -10.89 9.58
N ALA A 48 24.56 -11.04 10.21
CA ALA A 48 23.50 -10.03 10.21
C ALA A 48 23.98 -8.72 10.86
N GLY A 49 24.63 -8.81 12.02
CA GLY A 49 25.18 -7.66 12.74
C GLY A 49 26.27 -6.90 11.98
N GLU A 50 27.12 -7.58 11.24
CA GLU A 50 28.13 -6.95 10.38
C GLU A 50 27.50 -6.24 9.18
N ALA A 51 26.57 -6.92 8.48
CA ALA A 51 25.91 -6.36 7.31
C ALA A 51 25.07 -5.12 7.64
N VAL A 52 24.34 -5.15 8.76
CA VAL A 52 23.57 -3.99 9.24
C VAL A 52 24.51 -2.85 9.60
N ARG A 53 25.55 -3.07 10.41
CA ARG A 53 26.49 -1.98 10.78
C ARG A 53 27.21 -1.36 9.58
N ALA A 54 27.55 -2.15 8.56
CA ALA A 54 28.12 -1.64 7.32
C ALA A 54 27.15 -0.70 6.57
N ALA A 55 25.85 -0.95 6.63
CA ALA A 55 24.83 -0.09 6.02
C ALA A 55 24.58 1.22 6.78
N PHE A 56 24.94 1.28 8.08
CA PHE A 56 24.83 2.48 8.94
C PHE A 56 26.14 3.26 9.09
N GLY A 57 27.22 2.85 8.43
CA GLY A 57 28.52 3.55 8.48
C GLY A 57 28.49 4.96 7.86
N PRO A 58 29.43 5.86 8.22
CA PRO A 58 29.47 7.21 7.70
C PRO A 58 29.68 7.21 6.18
N SER A 59 28.82 7.93 5.46
CA SER A 59 28.98 8.20 4.02
C SER A 59 30.31 8.91 3.78
N THR A 60 31.30 8.19 3.25
CA THR A 60 32.57 8.78 2.83
C THR A 60 32.42 9.37 1.43
N ALA A 61 32.36 10.71 1.40
CA ALA A 61 32.67 11.48 0.22
C ALA A 61 34.20 11.61 0.04
N SER A 62 34.63 11.58 -1.24
CA SER A 62 35.90 12.07 -1.82
C SER A 62 37.12 11.13 -1.86
N GLU A 63 37.59 10.87 -3.08
CA GLU A 63 39.01 10.96 -3.53
C GLU A 63 39.00 11.18 -5.07
N THR A 64 39.13 12.43 -5.54
CA THR A 64 40.34 13.06 -6.12
C THR A 64 40.97 12.38 -7.34
N SER A 65 40.85 13.02 -8.51
CA SER A 65 41.92 13.10 -9.50
C SER A 65 41.87 14.44 -10.25
N ALA A 66 43.03 15.09 -10.34
CA ALA A 66 43.26 16.34 -11.07
C ALA A 66 44.23 16.08 -12.25
N PRO A 67 44.61 17.08 -13.06
CA PRO A 67 43.98 17.42 -14.32
C PRO A 67 44.85 17.08 -15.55
N THR A 68 44.25 16.90 -16.72
CA THR A 68 44.96 17.00 -18.00
C THR A 68 44.16 17.82 -19.00
N ALA A 69 44.78 18.91 -19.44
CA ALA A 69 44.26 19.80 -20.47
C ALA A 69 44.61 19.25 -21.87
N ALA A 70 43.62 19.19 -22.75
CA ALA A 70 43.81 19.34 -24.19
C ALA A 70 42.49 19.83 -24.81
N ALA A 71 42.57 20.95 -25.53
CA ALA A 71 41.45 21.60 -26.21
C ALA A 71 41.19 20.99 -27.58
N SER A 72 39.92 20.90 -27.99
CA SER A 72 39.45 21.32 -29.33
C SER A 72 37.92 21.25 -29.45
N ALA A 73 37.37 22.26 -30.12
CA ALA A 73 35.96 22.58 -30.31
C ALA A 73 35.14 21.55 -31.11
N ALA A 74 33.82 21.51 -30.87
CA ALA A 74 32.77 21.83 -31.86
C ALA A 74 31.37 21.52 -31.31
N GLY A 75 30.39 22.31 -31.76
CA GLY A 75 29.00 22.40 -31.31
C GLY A 75 28.21 21.10 -31.10
N GLY A 76 27.36 21.16 -30.09
CA GLY A 76 26.22 20.26 -29.90
C GLY A 76 25.23 20.96 -28.96
N THR A 77 24.13 21.43 -29.51
CA THR A 77 22.99 21.97 -28.76
C THR A 77 22.50 20.95 -27.73
N GLU A 78 22.78 21.18 -26.45
CA GLU A 78 22.01 20.54 -25.39
C GLU A 78 20.59 21.12 -25.46
N ALA A 79 19.69 20.35 -26.06
CA ALA A 79 18.27 20.51 -25.83
C ALA A 79 18.05 20.41 -24.32
N ALA A 80 17.84 21.56 -23.68
CA ALA A 80 17.37 21.62 -22.32
C ALA A 80 16.15 20.69 -22.21
N LEU A 81 16.33 19.58 -21.49
CA LEU A 81 15.21 18.74 -21.08
C LEU A 81 14.19 19.68 -20.43
N PRO A 82 12.92 19.69 -20.87
CA PRO A 82 11.94 20.55 -20.27
C PRO A 82 11.90 20.22 -18.77
N GLN A 83 12.29 21.19 -17.94
CA GLN A 83 12.10 21.12 -16.50
C GLN A 83 10.62 20.82 -16.28
N LYS A 84 10.30 19.60 -15.83
CA LYS A 84 8.97 19.30 -15.29
C LYS A 84 8.76 20.29 -14.15
N THR A 85 7.93 21.29 -14.36
CA THR A 85 7.40 22.11 -13.28
C THR A 85 6.89 21.16 -12.19
N PRO A 86 7.31 21.30 -10.93
CA PRO A 86 6.79 20.47 -9.87
C PRO A 86 5.32 20.87 -9.69
N HIS A 87 4.41 20.14 -10.31
CA HIS A 87 2.99 20.29 -10.03
C HIS A 87 2.76 19.74 -8.62
N THR A 88 2.94 20.58 -7.61
CA THR A 88 2.54 20.27 -6.24
C THR A 88 1.03 19.99 -6.25
N TYR A 89 0.63 18.84 -5.72
CA TYR A 89 -0.78 18.47 -5.59
C TYR A 89 -1.54 19.57 -4.83
N ARG A 90 -2.69 20.00 -5.36
CA ARG A 90 -3.56 21.01 -4.72
C ARG A 90 -4.71 20.33 -4.00
N TYR A 91 -4.75 20.46 -2.68
CA TYR A 91 -5.85 19.96 -1.87
C TYR A 91 -7.12 20.80 -2.09
N ASP A 92 -8.23 20.13 -2.39
CA ASP A 92 -9.60 20.63 -2.44
C ASP A 92 -10.45 19.91 -1.39
N ASP A 93 -11.71 20.31 -1.19
CA ASP A 93 -12.56 19.68 -0.18
C ASP A 93 -12.81 18.19 -0.49
N ALA A 94 -12.70 17.34 0.53
CA ALA A 94 -13.02 15.92 0.40
C ALA A 94 -14.54 15.74 0.21
N PRO A 95 -14.99 14.79 -0.64
CA PRO A 95 -16.43 14.58 -0.87
C PRO A 95 -17.15 14.05 0.38
N VAL A 96 -16.44 13.39 1.29
CA VAL A 96 -16.99 12.87 2.55
C VAL A 96 -17.52 13.99 3.43
N ALA A 97 -18.77 13.87 3.87
CA ALA A 97 -19.44 14.85 4.73
C ALA A 97 -18.63 15.20 5.99
N HIS A 98 -18.74 16.44 6.46
CA HIS A 98 -18.13 16.90 7.72
C HIS A 98 -18.93 16.42 8.95
N GLY A 99 -18.29 16.51 10.12
CA GLY A 99 -18.88 16.13 11.41
C GLY A 99 -18.23 14.89 12.02
N ASN A 100 -18.57 14.64 13.29
CA ASN A 100 -18.06 13.50 14.07
C ASN A 100 -18.88 12.22 13.86
N THR A 101 -20.09 12.35 13.32
CA THR A 101 -20.98 11.24 12.96
C THR A 101 -21.55 11.50 11.57
N ILE A 102 -21.48 10.51 10.69
CA ILE A 102 -22.04 10.55 9.33
C ILE A 102 -23.12 9.48 9.23
N HIS A 103 -24.33 9.88 8.83
CA HIS A 103 -25.38 8.94 8.50
C HIS A 103 -25.13 8.35 7.10
N ALA A 104 -24.65 7.12 7.04
CA ALA A 104 -24.33 6.41 5.81
C ALA A 104 -25.40 5.35 5.52
N HIS A 105 -26.38 5.70 4.69
CA HIS A 105 -27.50 4.85 4.26
C HIS A 105 -28.32 4.22 5.41
N ASP A 106 -27.84 3.13 6.02
CA ASP A 106 -28.50 2.36 7.08
C ASP A 106 -27.76 2.42 8.41
N ARG A 107 -26.70 3.24 8.52
CA ARG A 107 -25.82 3.24 9.70
C ARG A 107 -25.20 4.60 10.02
N ASP A 108 -25.16 4.93 11.30
CA ASP A 108 -24.36 6.04 11.80
C ASP A 108 -22.90 5.60 12.02
N VAL A 109 -22.00 6.23 11.28
CA VAL A 109 -20.55 5.97 11.26
C VAL A 109 -19.84 7.08 12.01
N GLN A 110 -18.97 6.75 12.96
CA GLN A 110 -18.20 7.75 13.69
C GLN A 110 -16.90 8.09 12.97
N VAL A 111 -16.58 9.37 12.91
CA VAL A 111 -15.29 9.87 12.44
C VAL A 111 -14.35 9.99 13.63
N LEU A 112 -13.26 9.21 13.61
CA LEU A 112 -12.28 9.18 14.70
C LEU A 112 -11.16 10.20 14.49
N ALA A 113 -10.74 10.39 13.24
CA ALA A 113 -9.66 11.31 12.89
C ALA A 113 -9.76 11.78 11.43
N ARG A 114 -9.21 12.96 11.16
CA ARG A 114 -8.98 13.49 9.81
C ARG A 114 -7.54 13.99 9.72
N CYS A 115 -6.83 13.50 8.70
CA CYS A 115 -5.61 14.13 8.21
C CYS A 115 -6.00 14.94 6.97
N GLU A 116 -5.61 16.21 6.94
CA GLU A 116 -5.91 17.07 5.80
C GLU A 116 -4.92 16.85 4.63
N ARG A 117 -3.69 16.41 4.94
CA ARG A 117 -2.58 16.27 3.97
C ARG A 117 -1.68 15.08 4.35
N PRO A 118 -1.80 13.93 3.68
CA PRO A 118 -2.81 13.59 2.66
C PRO A 118 -4.23 13.57 3.23
N GLN A 119 -5.25 13.62 2.37
CA GLN A 119 -6.64 13.46 2.80
C GLN A 119 -6.90 12.02 3.24
N VAL A 120 -6.85 11.79 4.55
CA VAL A 120 -7.10 10.50 5.19
C VAL A 120 -8.14 10.66 6.28
N ILE A 121 -9.12 9.77 6.34
CA ILE A 121 -10.18 9.80 7.36
C ILE A 121 -10.25 8.41 7.99
N VAL A 122 -10.23 8.36 9.32
CA VAL A 122 -10.39 7.13 10.08
C VAL A 122 -11.81 7.08 10.63
N PHE A 123 -12.48 5.96 10.41
CA PHE A 123 -13.85 5.71 10.84
C PHE A 123 -13.92 4.54 11.83
N ALA A 124 -14.88 4.61 12.74
CA ALA A 124 -15.38 3.46 13.48
C ALA A 124 -16.78 3.08 13.00
N ASN A 125 -17.17 1.84 13.29
CA ASN A 125 -18.55 1.37 13.12
C ASN A 125 -19.09 1.44 11.68
N VAL A 126 -18.22 1.32 10.67
CA VAL A 126 -18.62 1.20 9.26
C VAL A 126 -19.35 -0.13 9.03
N LEU A 127 -18.87 -1.21 9.64
CA LEU A 127 -19.52 -2.52 9.70
C LEU A 127 -19.84 -2.90 11.15
N SER A 128 -20.90 -3.68 11.34
CA SER A 128 -21.12 -4.37 12.60
C SER A 128 -20.16 -5.57 12.75
N ALA A 129 -19.96 -6.04 13.98
CA ALA A 129 -19.18 -7.25 14.23
C ALA A 129 -19.76 -8.47 13.49
N GLN A 130 -21.09 -8.56 13.37
CA GLN A 130 -21.77 -9.64 12.64
C GLN A 130 -21.52 -9.56 11.13
N GLU A 131 -21.58 -8.35 10.54
CA GLU A 131 -21.27 -8.16 9.12
C GLU A 131 -19.81 -8.49 8.82
N CYS A 132 -18.88 -8.10 9.71
CA CYS A 132 -17.47 -8.48 9.62
C CYS A 132 -17.29 -10.00 9.63
N SER A 133 -17.89 -10.71 10.60
CA SER A 133 -17.80 -12.16 10.69
C SER A 133 -18.40 -12.87 9.49
N GLU A 134 -19.56 -12.40 9.01
CA GLU A 134 -20.22 -12.95 7.82
C GLU A 134 -19.34 -12.81 6.56
N MET A 135 -18.71 -11.65 6.37
CA MET A 135 -17.82 -11.43 5.22
C MET A 135 -16.58 -12.33 5.27
N ILE A 136 -16.00 -12.53 6.45
CA ILE A 136 -14.86 -13.46 6.63
C ILE A 136 -15.30 -14.89 6.30
N GLU A 137 -16.43 -15.35 6.86
CA GLU A 137 -16.89 -16.73 6.69
C GLU A 137 -17.21 -17.06 5.23
N ARG A 138 -17.93 -16.16 4.53
CA ARG A 138 -18.23 -16.31 3.10
C ARG A 138 -16.98 -16.32 2.22
N SER A 139 -15.89 -15.68 2.66
CA SER A 139 -14.66 -15.53 1.89
C SER A 139 -13.69 -16.69 2.07
N ARG A 140 -13.66 -17.30 3.27
CA ARG A 140 -12.61 -18.24 3.71
C ARG A 140 -12.32 -19.37 2.73
N HIS A 141 -13.35 -19.95 2.12
CA HIS A 141 -13.21 -21.11 1.23
C HIS A 141 -13.01 -20.74 -0.25
N ARG A 142 -13.03 -19.44 -0.58
CA ARG A 142 -12.96 -18.94 -1.96
C ARG A 142 -11.67 -18.14 -2.22
N LEU A 143 -10.81 -18.01 -1.21
CA LEU A 143 -9.55 -17.26 -1.29
C LEU A 143 -8.63 -17.84 -2.37
N LYS A 144 -8.03 -16.93 -3.15
CA LYS A 144 -6.97 -17.23 -4.11
C LYS A 144 -5.82 -16.27 -3.91
N ARG A 145 -4.62 -16.66 -4.34
CA ARG A 145 -3.46 -15.77 -4.28
C ARG A 145 -3.76 -14.44 -4.98
N SER A 146 -3.51 -13.31 -4.31
CA SER A 146 -3.80 -12.00 -4.89
C SER A 146 -2.81 -11.60 -5.99
N THR A 147 -3.31 -10.84 -6.97
CA THR A 147 -2.57 -10.30 -8.10
C THR A 147 -2.32 -8.79 -7.94
N THR A 148 -1.44 -8.24 -8.79
CA THR A 148 -1.16 -6.80 -8.93
C THR A 148 -1.12 -6.45 -10.41
N VAL A 149 -1.27 -5.18 -10.77
CA VAL A 149 -1.21 -4.74 -12.17
C VAL A 149 0.23 -4.63 -12.63
N ASN A 150 0.56 -5.31 -13.73
CA ASN A 150 1.84 -5.17 -14.39
C ASN A 150 1.98 -3.78 -15.03
N PRO A 151 3.05 -3.02 -14.72
CA PRO A 151 3.21 -1.64 -15.18
C PRO A 151 3.42 -1.53 -16.70
N ALA A 152 3.97 -2.57 -17.35
CA ALA A 152 4.24 -2.57 -18.78
C ALA A 152 3.04 -3.05 -19.60
N THR A 153 2.36 -4.11 -19.14
CA THR A 153 1.33 -4.81 -19.93
C THR A 153 -0.10 -4.52 -19.49
N GLY A 154 -0.32 -4.07 -18.24
CA GLY A 154 -1.66 -3.97 -17.65
C GLY A 154 -2.30 -5.33 -17.32
N GLN A 155 -1.54 -6.43 -17.37
CA GLN A 155 -2.02 -7.75 -16.96
C GLN A 155 -1.93 -7.93 -15.44
N GLU A 156 -2.73 -8.85 -14.91
CA GLU A 156 -2.67 -9.23 -13.50
C GLU A 156 -1.55 -10.25 -13.25
N ASP A 157 -0.60 -9.88 -12.39
CA ASP A 157 0.54 -10.71 -12.02
C ASP A 157 0.55 -11.03 -10.52
N VAL A 158 0.87 -12.28 -10.18
CA VAL A 158 1.19 -12.67 -8.81
C VAL A 158 2.64 -12.27 -8.52
N ILE A 159 2.82 -11.30 -7.62
CA ILE A 159 4.16 -10.80 -7.25
C ILE A 159 4.51 -11.13 -5.80
N ARG A 160 5.81 -11.17 -5.49
CA ARG A 160 6.30 -11.43 -4.11
C ARG A 160 5.97 -10.30 -3.14
N ASN A 161 5.80 -9.08 -3.63
CA ASN A 161 5.60 -7.87 -2.82
C ASN A 161 4.18 -7.72 -2.24
N ARG A 162 3.28 -8.67 -2.55
CA ARG A 162 1.94 -8.78 -1.98
C ARG A 162 1.74 -10.20 -1.52
N THR A 163 1.61 -10.41 -0.20
CA THR A 163 1.50 -11.75 0.37
C THR A 163 0.10 -12.16 0.82
N SER A 164 -0.92 -11.40 0.42
CA SER A 164 -2.32 -11.73 0.68
C SER A 164 -2.88 -12.84 -0.21
N GLU A 165 -3.95 -13.43 0.28
CA GLU A 165 -4.97 -14.11 -0.52
C GLU A 165 -6.21 -13.24 -0.58
N GLY A 166 -7.06 -13.39 -1.59
CA GLY A 166 -8.27 -12.60 -1.68
C GLY A 166 -9.33 -13.18 -2.60
N ILE A 167 -10.49 -12.53 -2.57
CA ILE A 167 -11.66 -12.79 -3.38
C ILE A 167 -12.31 -11.47 -3.78
N TRP A 168 -12.98 -11.48 -4.93
CA TRP A 168 -13.86 -10.41 -5.37
C TRP A 168 -15.31 -10.82 -5.26
N TYR A 169 -16.13 -9.89 -4.75
CA TYR A 169 -17.58 -9.90 -4.85
C TYR A 169 -18.01 -8.94 -5.96
N GLN A 170 -18.91 -9.39 -6.83
CA GLN A 170 -19.48 -8.52 -7.85
C GLN A 170 -20.39 -7.47 -7.21
N ARG A 171 -20.53 -6.32 -7.88
CA ARG A 171 -21.43 -5.27 -7.43
C ARG A 171 -22.87 -5.80 -7.42
N GLY A 172 -23.57 -5.63 -6.31
CA GLY A 172 -24.92 -6.18 -6.11
C GLY A 172 -25.01 -7.70 -6.23
N GLU A 173 -23.93 -8.45 -5.90
CA GLU A 173 -23.91 -9.92 -5.99
C GLU A 173 -25.05 -10.58 -5.18
N ASP A 174 -25.36 -10.02 -4.01
CA ASP A 174 -26.48 -10.44 -3.16
C ASP A 174 -26.98 -9.27 -2.28
N PRO A 175 -28.09 -9.42 -1.55
CA PRO A 175 -28.67 -8.34 -0.73
C PRO A 175 -27.74 -7.81 0.39
N LEU A 176 -26.82 -8.62 0.90
CA LEU A 176 -25.83 -8.15 1.87
C LEU A 176 -24.82 -7.24 1.16
N ILE A 177 -24.24 -7.71 0.06
CA ILE A 177 -23.25 -6.95 -0.72
C ILE A 177 -23.85 -5.63 -1.21
N GLU A 178 -25.07 -5.66 -1.78
CA GLU A 178 -25.76 -4.46 -2.24
C GLU A 178 -25.93 -3.43 -1.12
N ARG A 179 -26.40 -3.86 0.06
CA ARG A 179 -26.58 -2.98 1.22
C ARG A 179 -25.26 -2.39 1.72
N LEU A 180 -24.19 -3.18 1.75
CA LEU A 180 -22.86 -2.69 2.13
C LEU A 180 -22.33 -1.68 1.11
N GLU A 181 -22.55 -1.90 -0.18
CA GLU A 181 -22.13 -0.97 -1.23
C GLU A 181 -22.90 0.35 -1.17
N GLN A 182 -24.22 0.33 -0.89
CA GLN A 182 -25.02 1.55 -0.67
C GLN A 182 -24.50 2.35 0.53
N ARG A 183 -24.18 1.67 1.64
CA ARG A 183 -23.56 2.30 2.82
C ARG A 183 -22.21 2.93 2.47
N ILE A 184 -21.33 2.20 1.79
CA ILE A 184 -20.00 2.68 1.42
C ILE A 184 -20.09 3.86 0.45
N ALA A 185 -20.97 3.80 -0.55
CA ALA A 185 -21.22 4.89 -1.48
C ALA A 185 -21.74 6.16 -0.77
N SER A 186 -22.70 5.99 0.14
CA SER A 186 -23.22 7.08 0.98
C SER A 186 -22.12 7.69 1.86
N LEU A 187 -21.26 6.86 2.48
CA LEU A 187 -20.15 7.32 3.33
C LEU A 187 -19.08 8.08 2.53
N MET A 188 -18.67 7.53 1.39
CA MET A 188 -17.66 8.13 0.52
C MET A 188 -18.20 9.32 -0.30
N ASN A 189 -19.53 9.52 -0.27
CA ASN A 189 -20.27 10.46 -1.09
C ASN A 189 -19.92 10.33 -2.58
N TRP A 190 -19.99 9.09 -3.08
CA TRP A 190 -19.65 8.74 -4.46
C TRP A 190 -20.66 7.73 -5.00
N PRO A 191 -21.13 7.81 -6.26
CA PRO A 191 -22.15 6.89 -6.79
C PRO A 191 -21.71 5.43 -6.72
N VAL A 192 -22.66 4.53 -6.48
CA VAL A 192 -22.40 3.08 -6.36
C VAL A 192 -21.83 2.52 -7.67
N GLU A 193 -22.26 3.04 -8.81
CA GLU A 193 -21.88 2.63 -10.16
C GLU A 193 -20.40 2.89 -10.44
N ASN A 194 -19.82 3.90 -9.79
CA ASN A 194 -18.40 4.23 -9.85
C ASN A 194 -17.54 3.30 -8.97
N GLY A 195 -18.15 2.48 -8.11
CA GLY A 195 -17.42 1.53 -7.28
C GLY A 195 -17.02 0.27 -8.06
N GLU A 196 -15.75 -0.14 -7.95
CA GLU A 196 -15.34 -1.50 -8.29
C GLU A 196 -15.99 -2.51 -7.33
N GLY A 197 -15.98 -3.81 -7.66
CA GLY A 197 -16.47 -4.85 -6.75
C GLY A 197 -15.73 -4.84 -5.41
N LEU A 198 -16.33 -5.41 -4.36
CA LEU A 198 -15.67 -5.50 -3.05
C LEU A 198 -14.57 -6.56 -3.10
N GLN A 199 -13.34 -6.18 -2.73
CA GLN A 199 -12.25 -7.13 -2.59
C GLN A 199 -12.05 -7.47 -1.11
N VAL A 200 -12.21 -8.74 -0.73
CA VAL A 200 -11.80 -9.23 0.60
C VAL A 200 -10.40 -9.82 0.49
N LEU A 201 -9.55 -9.48 1.45
CA LEU A 201 -8.18 -9.96 1.55
C LEU A 201 -7.91 -10.56 2.93
N HIS A 202 -7.08 -11.58 2.94
CA HIS A 202 -6.55 -12.24 4.13
C HIS A 202 -5.02 -12.20 4.12
N TYR A 203 -4.45 -11.83 5.26
CA TYR A 203 -3.02 -11.86 5.56
C TYR A 203 -2.81 -12.72 6.81
N GLY A 204 -2.09 -13.83 6.66
CA GLY A 204 -1.61 -14.61 7.80
C GLY A 204 -0.41 -13.95 8.48
N PRO A 205 0.22 -14.62 9.47
CA PRO A 205 1.43 -14.15 10.13
C PRO A 205 2.51 -13.77 9.11
N THR A 206 3.19 -12.64 9.32
CA THR A 206 4.18 -12.01 8.42
C THR A 206 3.63 -11.51 7.08
N GLY A 207 2.34 -11.70 6.82
CA GLY A 207 1.68 -11.20 5.63
C GLY A 207 1.74 -9.68 5.57
N GLU A 208 2.13 -9.14 4.41
CA GLU A 208 2.31 -7.70 4.18
C GLU A 208 1.83 -7.31 2.77
N TYR A 209 1.71 -6.00 2.57
CA TYR A 209 1.66 -5.43 1.23
C TYR A 209 2.57 -4.20 1.20
N ARG A 210 3.62 -4.25 0.38
CA ARG A 210 4.57 -3.15 0.25
C ARG A 210 3.90 -1.86 -0.20
N PRO A 211 4.48 -0.69 0.17
CA PRO A 211 3.94 0.60 -0.24
C PRO A 211 3.71 0.70 -1.75
N HIS A 212 2.52 1.15 -2.13
CA HIS A 212 2.06 1.30 -3.50
C HIS A 212 1.01 2.42 -3.59
N TYR A 213 0.65 2.75 -4.83
CA TYR A 213 -0.48 3.62 -5.11
C TYR A 213 -1.66 2.79 -5.59
N ASP A 214 -2.86 3.21 -5.21
CA ASP A 214 -4.09 2.60 -5.71
C ASP A 214 -4.53 3.17 -7.06
N TYR A 215 -4.14 4.41 -7.36
CA TYR A 215 -4.30 4.99 -8.69
C TYR A 215 -3.38 4.32 -9.70
N PHE A 216 -3.76 4.37 -10.98
CA PHE A 216 -2.94 3.92 -12.08
C PHE A 216 -1.92 5.01 -12.46
N PRO A 217 -0.60 4.80 -12.29
CA PRO A 217 0.39 5.85 -12.56
C PRO A 217 0.38 6.28 -14.03
N PRO A 218 0.21 7.58 -14.36
CA PRO A 218 0.04 8.03 -15.76
C PRO A 218 1.24 7.79 -16.67
N ASP A 219 2.42 7.59 -16.09
CA ASP A 219 3.68 7.33 -16.79
C ASP A 219 3.90 5.86 -17.13
N GLN A 220 3.03 4.96 -16.67
CA GLN A 220 3.09 3.53 -16.95
C GLN A 220 2.21 3.17 -18.15
N PRO A 221 2.76 2.51 -19.20
CA PRO A 221 1.97 2.11 -20.37
C PRO A 221 0.75 1.25 -20.03
N GLY A 222 0.87 0.35 -19.04
CA GLY A 222 -0.23 -0.51 -18.59
C GLY A 222 -1.43 0.26 -18.02
N SER A 223 -1.23 1.48 -17.49
CA SER A 223 -2.29 2.30 -16.89
C SER A 223 -3.37 2.70 -17.89
N ALA A 224 -3.03 2.85 -19.18
CA ALA A 224 -3.99 3.20 -20.23
C ALA A 224 -5.08 2.11 -20.37
N VAL A 225 -4.72 0.84 -20.18
CA VAL A 225 -5.65 -0.29 -20.26
C VAL A 225 -6.71 -0.21 -19.16
N HIS A 226 -6.30 0.08 -17.93
CA HIS A 226 -7.20 0.13 -16.78
C HIS A 226 -8.04 1.40 -16.73
N THR A 227 -7.50 2.53 -17.19
CA THR A 227 -8.21 3.82 -17.19
C THR A 227 -9.21 3.95 -18.35
N ALA A 228 -9.10 3.11 -19.37
CA ALA A 228 -10.08 3.06 -20.47
C ALA A 228 -11.50 2.69 -19.99
N ARG A 229 -11.62 1.95 -18.89
CA ARG A 229 -12.91 1.55 -18.26
C ARG A 229 -13.02 2.21 -16.89
N GLY A 230 -13.98 3.12 -16.74
CA GLY A 230 -14.22 3.87 -15.48
C GLY A 230 -13.22 5.01 -15.19
N GLY A 231 -12.20 5.24 -16.00
CA GLY A 231 -11.24 6.32 -15.75
C GLY A 231 -10.28 6.00 -14.61
N GLN A 232 -9.74 7.02 -13.96
CA GLN A 232 -8.80 6.87 -12.85
C GLN A 232 -9.53 6.39 -11.58
N ARG A 233 -8.86 5.65 -10.70
CA ARG A 233 -9.35 5.50 -9.32
C ARG A 233 -9.15 6.82 -8.59
N VAL A 234 -10.08 7.24 -7.74
CA VAL A 234 -10.03 8.58 -7.11
C VAL A 234 -9.85 8.53 -5.59
N ALA A 235 -10.31 7.45 -4.96
CA ALA A 235 -10.21 7.22 -3.53
C ALA A 235 -10.36 5.74 -3.22
N THR A 236 -9.98 5.37 -2.00
CA THR A 236 -10.10 4.01 -1.47
C THR A 236 -10.70 4.05 -0.07
N LEU A 237 -11.51 3.04 0.25
CA LEU A 237 -11.91 2.70 1.61
C LEU A 237 -11.42 1.29 1.94
N VAL A 238 -10.54 1.17 2.93
CA VAL A 238 -10.11 -0.11 3.51
C VAL A 238 -10.85 -0.30 4.82
N ILE A 239 -11.68 -1.34 4.91
CA ILE A 239 -12.47 -1.69 6.09
C ILE A 239 -11.82 -2.90 6.75
N TYR A 240 -11.59 -2.83 8.06
CA TYR A 240 -11.00 -3.93 8.83
C TYR A 240 -12.09 -4.89 9.30
N LEU A 241 -11.96 -6.17 8.98
CA LEU A 241 -12.97 -7.20 9.32
C LEU A 241 -12.66 -7.89 10.66
N ASN A 242 -11.46 -7.73 11.20
CA ASN A 242 -11.10 -8.18 12.53
C ASN A 242 -10.09 -7.24 13.19
N ASP A 243 -9.96 -7.36 14.50
CA ASP A 243 -8.90 -6.72 15.27
C ASP A 243 -7.59 -7.48 15.04
N VAL A 244 -6.49 -6.75 14.83
CA VAL A 244 -5.14 -7.32 14.74
C VAL A 244 -4.40 -6.95 16.02
N PRO A 245 -3.99 -7.93 16.85
CA PRO A 245 -3.33 -7.65 18.12
C PRO A 245 -2.01 -6.87 18.00
N GLU A 246 -1.19 -7.18 16.98
CA GLU A 246 0.10 -6.52 16.76
C GLU A 246 0.50 -6.55 15.28
N GLY A 247 0.99 -5.42 14.78
CA GLY A 247 1.31 -5.21 13.37
C GLY A 247 0.05 -5.05 12.49
N GLY A 248 0.20 -5.25 11.19
CA GLY A 248 -0.93 -5.22 10.26
C GLY A 248 -1.55 -3.83 10.03
N GLU A 249 -0.90 -2.74 10.42
CA GLU A 249 -1.38 -1.38 10.19
C GLU A 249 -1.50 -1.08 8.69
N THR A 250 -2.41 -0.17 8.34
CA THR A 250 -2.32 0.54 7.05
C THR A 250 -1.39 1.73 7.25
N ILE A 251 -0.25 1.72 6.58
CA ILE A 251 0.81 2.74 6.72
C ILE A 251 0.80 3.71 5.54
N PHE A 252 1.10 4.97 5.80
CA PHE A 252 1.35 6.03 4.82
C PHE A 252 2.75 6.61 5.11
N PRO A 253 3.83 5.97 4.60
CA PRO A 253 5.20 6.27 5.01
C PRO A 253 5.61 7.72 4.79
N GLU A 254 5.27 8.31 3.64
CA GLU A 254 5.62 9.70 3.31
C GLU A 254 4.89 10.72 4.20
N ALA A 255 3.75 10.33 4.79
CA ALA A 255 2.99 11.15 5.71
C ALA A 255 3.33 10.89 7.19
N GLY A 256 4.14 9.87 7.49
CA GLY A 256 4.41 9.44 8.87
C GLY A 256 3.16 8.98 9.62
N LEU A 257 2.15 8.46 8.91
CA LEU A 257 0.86 8.05 9.47
C LEU A 257 0.70 6.52 9.41
N SER A 258 0.12 5.94 10.46
CA SER A 258 -0.34 4.55 10.48
C SER A 258 -1.74 4.46 11.09
N VAL A 259 -2.53 3.51 10.59
CA VAL A 259 -3.88 3.22 11.09
C VAL A 259 -3.96 1.76 11.50
N ALA A 260 -4.21 1.52 12.78
CA ALA A 260 -4.38 0.19 13.34
C ALA A 260 -5.65 -0.49 12.82
N ALA A 261 -5.59 -1.80 12.64
CA ALA A 261 -6.74 -2.59 12.21
C ALA A 261 -7.68 -2.84 13.40
N ASN A 262 -8.78 -2.08 13.44
CA ASN A 262 -9.85 -2.24 14.43
C ASN A 262 -11.13 -2.71 13.75
N ARG A 263 -11.71 -3.81 14.22
CA ARG A 263 -12.84 -4.48 13.57
C ARG A 263 -14.02 -3.53 13.36
N GLY A 264 -14.54 -3.52 12.14
CA GLY A 264 -15.65 -2.66 11.73
C GLY A 264 -15.26 -1.20 11.52
N GLY A 265 -14.05 -0.81 11.89
CA GLY A 265 -13.45 0.47 11.51
C GLY A 265 -12.93 0.45 10.07
N ALA A 266 -12.59 1.63 9.57
CA ALA A 266 -12.08 1.79 8.22
C ALA A 266 -11.13 2.99 8.10
N VAL A 267 -10.29 2.96 7.07
CA VAL A 267 -9.50 4.10 6.62
C VAL A 267 -9.91 4.45 5.20
N TYR A 268 -10.34 5.70 5.01
CA TYR A 268 -10.55 6.32 3.71
C TYR A 268 -9.36 7.18 3.37
N PHE A 269 -8.96 7.17 2.10
CA PHE A 269 -7.99 8.13 1.59
C PHE A 269 -8.29 8.49 0.14
N ARG A 270 -8.15 9.79 -0.16
CA ARG A 270 -8.42 10.36 -1.49
C ARG A 270 -7.12 10.80 -2.12
N TYR A 271 -6.95 10.45 -3.39
CA TYR A 271 -5.72 10.72 -4.12
C TYR A 271 -5.93 11.40 -5.45
N MET A 272 -7.17 11.68 -5.88
CA MET A 272 -7.43 12.52 -7.06
C MET A 272 -8.29 13.73 -6.70
N ASN A 273 -7.77 14.93 -6.96
CA ASN A 273 -8.51 16.18 -6.76
C ASN A 273 -9.44 16.50 -7.96
N GLY A 274 -10.24 17.56 -7.84
CA GLY A 274 -11.12 18.05 -8.92
C GLY A 274 -10.39 18.55 -10.16
N GLN A 275 -9.08 18.79 -10.08
CA GLN A 275 -8.20 19.12 -11.22
C GLN A 275 -7.51 17.90 -11.82
N ARG A 276 -7.88 16.68 -11.39
CA ARG A 276 -7.33 15.40 -11.84
C ARG A 276 -5.82 15.25 -11.55
N GLN A 277 -5.30 15.99 -10.57
CA GLN A 277 -3.96 15.78 -10.03
C GLN A 277 -3.98 14.58 -9.09
N LEU A 278 -2.85 13.88 -8.97
CA LEU A 278 -2.68 12.71 -8.09
C LEU A 278 -1.83 13.06 -6.87
N ASP A 279 -2.25 12.64 -5.67
CA ASP A 279 -1.53 12.94 -4.42
C ASP A 279 -0.44 11.91 -4.13
N PRO A 280 0.86 12.27 -4.24
CA PRO A 280 1.95 11.34 -3.93
C PRO A 280 2.02 10.97 -2.43
N LEU A 281 1.44 11.76 -1.53
CA LEU A 281 1.46 11.45 -0.10
C LEU A 281 0.53 10.30 0.29
N THR A 282 -0.29 9.82 -0.64
CA THR A 282 -1.15 8.63 -0.46
C THR A 282 -0.45 7.30 -0.75
N LEU A 283 0.87 7.32 -0.98
CA LEU A 283 1.67 6.10 -0.98
C LEU A 283 1.38 5.34 0.32
N HIS A 284 0.90 4.11 0.21
CA HIS A 284 0.44 3.36 1.37
C HIS A 284 0.70 1.87 1.25
N GLY A 285 0.76 1.17 2.38
CA GLY A 285 0.99 -0.26 2.43
C GLY A 285 0.29 -0.92 3.62
N GLY A 286 0.33 -2.24 3.67
CA GLY A 286 -0.01 -3.03 4.85
C GLY A 286 1.25 -3.48 5.54
N ALA A 287 1.48 -3.02 6.77
CA ALA A 287 2.58 -3.50 7.59
C ALA A 287 2.46 -5.02 7.85
N PRO A 288 3.57 -5.72 8.10
CA PRO A 288 3.53 -7.14 8.45
C PRO A 288 2.63 -7.41 9.64
N VAL A 289 1.81 -8.46 9.57
CA VAL A 289 1.09 -8.98 10.74
C VAL A 289 2.10 -9.67 11.66
N LEU A 290 2.22 -9.20 12.90
CA LEU A 290 3.15 -9.76 13.89
C LEU A 290 2.45 -10.79 14.77
N VAL A 291 1.20 -10.53 15.17
CA VAL A 291 0.38 -11.45 15.97
C VAL A 291 -1.01 -11.59 15.36
N GLY A 292 -1.47 -12.83 15.21
CA GLY A 292 -2.80 -13.16 14.69
C GLY A 292 -2.87 -13.21 13.15
N GLU A 293 -3.97 -12.71 12.61
CA GLU A 293 -4.26 -12.62 11.18
C GLU A 293 -4.99 -11.30 10.88
N LYS A 294 -4.93 -10.82 9.64
CA LYS A 294 -5.62 -9.61 9.20
C LYS A 294 -6.57 -9.92 8.05
N TRP A 295 -7.83 -9.52 8.21
CA TRP A 295 -8.85 -9.53 7.19
C TRP A 295 -9.29 -8.10 6.90
N ILE A 296 -9.30 -7.74 5.62
CA ILE A 296 -9.79 -6.45 5.17
C ILE A 296 -10.74 -6.60 3.99
N MET A 297 -11.63 -5.63 3.85
CA MET A 297 -12.44 -5.43 2.66
C MET A 297 -12.10 -4.07 2.05
N THR A 298 -11.79 -4.06 0.77
CA THR A 298 -11.36 -2.85 0.05
C THR A 298 -12.41 -2.47 -0.98
N LYS A 299 -12.76 -1.18 -1.02
CA LYS A 299 -13.55 -0.57 -2.08
C LYS A 299 -12.70 0.50 -2.76
N TRP A 300 -12.49 0.33 -4.07
CA TRP A 300 -11.97 1.37 -4.94
C TRP A 300 -13.12 2.08 -5.65
N VAL A 301 -13.03 3.41 -5.75
CA VAL A 301 -13.99 4.22 -6.53
C VAL A 301 -13.30 4.86 -7.73
N ARG A 302 -14.04 4.90 -8.84
CA ARG A 302 -13.60 5.37 -10.16
C ARG A 302 -14.15 6.75 -10.47
N GLU A 303 -13.42 7.47 -11.33
CA GLU A 303 -13.83 8.78 -11.87
C GLU A 303 -15.16 8.70 -12.63
N ARG A 304 -15.41 7.60 -13.35
CA ARG A 304 -16.62 7.33 -14.12
C ARG A 304 -17.14 5.92 -13.84
N ALA A 305 -18.43 5.71 -14.07
CA ALA A 305 -19.05 4.38 -14.08
C ALA A 305 -18.57 3.52 -15.26
#